data_AF-A0A1H7QLT0-F1
#
_entry.id   AF-A0A1H7QLT0-F1
#
_cell.length_a   1.000
_cell.length_b   1.000
_cell.length_c   1.000
_cell.angle_alpha   90.00
_cell.angle_beta   90.00
_cell.angle_gamma   90.00
#
_symmetry.space_group_name_H-M   'P 1'
#
loop_
_entity.id
_entity.type
_entity.pdbx_description
1 polymer ?
#
loop_
_entity_poly.entity_id
_entity_poly.type
_entity_poly.pdbx_seq_one_letter_code
_entity_poly.pdbx_strand_id
1 'polypeptide(L)'
;MAKIIIKRKKALWQDRARRYSILVDGKEVASVSNGAAVEIEVEPGRHVVQMKIDWCNSQEFDVDVGAEQAVTLECGPNASPFLALFYITLWKNKYIWLRGASAT
;
A
#
# COMPACT_ATOMS: atom_id res chain seq x y z
N MET A 1 9.19 13.09 -14.90
CA MET A 1 9.32 12.63 -13.48
C MET A 1 8.80 11.20 -13.39
N ALA A 2 9.37 10.37 -12.52
CA ALA A 2 8.90 9.01 -12.29
C ALA A 2 7.69 9.02 -11.34
N LYS A 3 6.76 8.06 -11.50
CA LYS A 3 5.52 8.02 -10.72
C LYS A 3 5.21 6.64 -10.15
N ILE A 4 4.70 6.63 -8.93
CA ILE A 4 4.09 5.45 -8.30
C ILE A 4 2.61 5.74 -8.08
N ILE A 5 1.75 4.88 -8.62
CA ILE A 5 0.30 4.99 -8.49
C ILE A 5 -0.17 3.90 -7.54
N ILE A 6 -0.74 4.27 -6.40
CA ILE A 6 -1.32 3.34 -5.43
C ILE A 6 -2.83 3.30 -5.60
N LYS A 7 -3.38 2.13 -5.94
CA LYS A 7 -4.82 1.87 -6.01
C LYS A 7 -5.25 1.03 -4.82
N ARG A 8 -6.18 1.54 -4.01
CA ARG A 8 -6.74 0.76 -2.90
C ARG A 8 -8.02 0.06 -3.34
N LYS A 9 -8.04 -1.27 -3.28
CA LYS A 9 -9.25 -2.06 -3.55
C LYS A 9 -10.36 -1.65 -2.60
N LYS A 10 -11.56 -1.43 -3.14
CA LYS A 10 -12.74 -1.06 -2.36
C LYS A 10 -13.14 -2.21 -1.42
N ALA A 11 -13.02 -1.97 -0.12
CA ALA A 11 -13.49 -2.85 0.93
C ALA A 11 -14.86 -2.39 1.45
N LEU A 12 -15.76 -3.34 1.74
CA LEU A 12 -17.11 -3.04 2.22
C LEU A 12 -17.19 -2.91 3.74
N TRP A 13 -16.28 -3.55 4.46
CA TRP A 13 -16.31 -3.63 5.93
C TRP A 13 -14.97 -3.26 6.53
N GLN A 14 -13.96 -4.11 6.32
CA GLN A 14 -12.65 -3.92 6.91
C GLN A 14 -11.97 -2.64 6.42
N ASP A 15 -11.47 -1.86 7.38
CA ASP A 15 -10.71 -0.62 7.19
C ASP A 15 -11.44 0.44 6.35
N ARG A 16 -12.75 0.30 6.12
CA ARG A 16 -13.54 1.16 5.22
C ARG A 16 -13.47 2.64 5.59
N ALA A 17 -13.47 2.93 6.89
CA ALA A 17 -13.41 4.30 7.43
C ALA A 17 -11.98 4.80 7.69
N ARG A 18 -10.95 3.97 7.46
CA ARG A 18 -9.55 4.29 7.72
C ARG A 18 -8.82 4.59 6.41
N ARG A 19 -7.77 5.40 6.49
CA ARG A 19 -6.83 5.62 5.38
C ARG A 19 -5.61 4.73 5.60
N TYR A 20 -4.98 4.30 4.52
CA TYR A 20 -3.66 3.68 4.58
C TYR A 20 -2.61 4.73 4.30
N SER A 21 -1.63 4.85 5.18
CA SER A 21 -0.43 5.63 4.93
C SER A 21 0.45 4.91 3.91
N ILE A 22 1.01 5.68 2.98
CA ILE A 22 1.92 5.20 1.94
C ILE A 22 3.31 5.63 2.32
N LEU A 23 4.18 4.65 2.52
CA LEU A 23 5.59 4.85 2.80
C LEU A 23 6.39 4.54 1.53
N VAL A 24 7.29 5.45 1.17
CA VAL A 24 8.31 5.26 0.14
C VAL A 24 9.66 5.44 0.82
N ASP A 25 10.52 4.43 0.71
CA ASP A 25 11.84 4.37 1.35
C ASP A 25 11.77 4.65 2.86
N GLY A 26 10.74 4.10 3.50
CA GLY A 26 10.48 4.22 4.94
C GLY A 26 9.90 5.58 5.37
N LYS A 27 9.67 6.53 4.45
CA LYS A 27 9.07 7.83 4.74
C LYS A 27 7.61 7.87 4.33
N GLU A 28 6.73 8.33 5.22
CA GLU A 28 5.33 8.56 4.89
C GLU A 28 5.19 9.77 3.96
N VAL A 29 4.71 9.53 2.74
CA VAL A 29 4.62 10.55 1.68
C VAL A 29 3.17 10.92 1.34
N ALA A 30 2.22 10.01 1.55
CA ALA A 30 0.82 10.22 1.22
C ALA A 30 -0.10 9.24 1.98
N SER A 31 -1.41 9.36 1.80
CA SER A 31 -2.37 8.37 2.29
C SER A 31 -3.50 8.12 1.29
N VAL A 32 -4.02 6.89 1.24
CA VAL A 32 -5.07 6.47 0.30
C VAL A 32 -6.36 6.05 1.03
N SER A 33 -7.47 6.63 0.60
CA SER A 33 -8.81 6.32 1.10
C SER A 33 -9.36 5.04 0.46
N ASN A 34 -10.36 4.43 1.09
CA ASN A 34 -10.96 3.20 0.58
C ASN A 34 -11.54 3.36 -0.84
N GLY A 35 -11.10 2.52 -1.78
CA GLY A 35 -11.54 2.58 -3.18
C GLY A 35 -10.93 3.72 -4.00
N ALA A 36 -9.98 4.48 -3.44
CA ALA A 36 -9.33 5.59 -4.12
C ALA A 36 -7.97 5.19 -4.72
N ALA A 37 -7.44 6.10 -5.54
CA ALA A 37 -6.07 6.04 -6.05
C ALA A 37 -5.31 7.32 -5.70
N VAL A 38 -4.00 7.20 -5.53
CA VAL A 38 -3.08 8.33 -5.28
C VAL A 38 -1.86 8.17 -6.18
N GLU A 39 -1.44 9.26 -6.81
CA GLU A 39 -0.18 9.34 -7.55
C GLU A 39 0.89 10.02 -6.69
N ILE A 40 2.09 9.47 -6.71
CA ILE A 40 3.25 9.96 -5.96
C ILE A 40 4.38 10.15 -6.96
N GLU A 41 4.94 11.35 -7.00
CA GLU A 41 6.14 11.63 -7.78
C GLU A 41 7.37 11.18 -7.01
N VAL A 42 8.26 10.45 -7.70
CA VAL A 42 9.50 9.93 -7.14
C VAL A 42 10.66 10.22 -8.11
N GLU A 43 11.88 10.12 -7.58
CA GLU A 43 13.05 10.11 -8.44
C GLU A 43 13.07 8.82 -9.28
N PRO A 44 13.68 8.81 -10.48
CA PRO A 44 13.87 7.56 -11.21
C PRO A 44 14.83 6.63 -10.45
N GLY A 45 14.49 5.35 -10.39
CA GLY A 45 15.30 4.30 -9.78
C GLY A 45 14.53 3.33 -8.90
N ARG A 46 15.26 2.66 -8.01
CA ARG A 46 14.71 1.65 -7.11
C ARG A 46 14.15 2.30 -5.85
N HIS A 47 12.90 1.98 -5.54
CA HIS A 47 12.21 2.40 -4.33
C HIS A 47 11.59 1.21 -3.61
N VAL A 48 11.47 1.35 -2.29
CA VAL A 48 10.73 0.41 -1.45
C VAL A 48 9.40 1.03 -1.05
N VAL A 49 8.30 0.38 -1.41
CA VAL A 49 6.95 0.84 -1.07
C VAL A 49 6.35 -0.03 0.02
N GLN A 50 5.73 0.60 1.01
CA GLN A 50 5.03 -0.09 2.09
C GLN A 50 3.75 0.65 2.48
N MET A 51 2.68 -0.08 2.77
CA MET A 51 1.44 0.48 3.30
C MET A 51 1.41 0.33 4.82
N LYS A 52 0.82 1.31 5.51
CA LYS A 52 0.66 1.29 6.96
C LYS A 52 -0.75 1.71 7.38
N ILE A 53 -1.24 1.12 8.46
CA ILE A 53 -2.44 1.53 9.18
C ILE A 53 -2.21 1.31 10.67
N ASP A 54 -2.32 2.36 11.48
CA ASP A 54 -2.04 2.30 12.92
C ASP A 54 -0.66 1.66 13.21
N TRP A 55 -0.63 0.51 13.90
CA TRP A 55 0.60 -0.27 14.18
C TRP A 55 0.82 -1.46 13.23
N CYS A 56 -0.01 -1.59 12.20
CA CYS A 56 0.01 -2.66 11.20
C CYS A 56 0.60 -2.17 9.86
N ASN A 57 1.27 -3.07 9.14
CA ASN A 57 1.93 -2.78 7.87
C ASN A 57 1.63 -3.84 6.80
N SER A 58 1.93 -3.51 5.55
CA SER A 58 2.17 -4.49 4.49
C SER A 58 3.60 -5.03 4.54
N GLN A 59 3.84 -6.07 3.75
CA GLN A 59 5.18 -6.37 3.29
C GLN A 59 5.72 -5.20 2.46
N GLU A 60 7.04 -5.03 2.51
CA GLU A 60 7.77 -4.14 1.61
C GLU A 60 7.71 -4.68 0.19
N PHE A 61 7.58 -3.77 -0.77
CA PHE A 61 7.51 -4.09 -2.19
C PHE A 61 8.52 -3.24 -2.95
N ASP A 62 9.54 -3.89 -3.51
CA ASP A 62 10.52 -3.26 -4.37
C ASP A 62 9.91 -2.90 -5.73
N VAL A 63 10.10 -1.66 -6.16
CA VAL A 63 9.80 -1.18 -7.51
C VAL A 63 11.03 -0.54 -8.11
N ASP A 64 11.22 -0.76 -9.40
CA ASP A 64 12.17 0.00 -10.21
C ASP A 64 11.35 0.84 -11.19
N VAL A 65 11.49 2.17 -11.10
CA VAL A 65 10.71 3.12 -11.88
C VAL A 65 11.67 3.93 -12.76
N GLY A 66 11.60 3.71 -14.07
CA GLY A 66 12.41 4.47 -15.02
C GLY A 66 11.99 5.94 -15.13
N ALA A 67 12.85 6.75 -15.76
CA ALA A 67 12.54 8.13 -16.05
C ALA A 67 11.27 8.22 -16.93
N GLU A 68 10.33 9.08 -16.52
CA GLU A 68 9.03 9.27 -17.19
C GLU A 68 8.13 8.03 -17.23
N GLN A 69 8.41 7.03 -16.39
CA GLN A 69 7.55 5.86 -16.24
C GLN A 69 6.62 6.00 -15.03
N ALA A 70 5.53 5.24 -15.08
CA ALA A 70 4.59 5.09 -13.97
C ALA A 70 4.42 3.60 -13.65
N VAL A 71 4.60 3.25 -12.37
CA VAL A 71 4.30 1.91 -11.85
C VAL A 71 3.01 1.97 -11.05
N THR A 72 2.09 1.04 -11.32
CA THR A 72 0.84 0.92 -10.55
C THR A 72 0.93 -0.24 -9.58
N LEU A 73 0.64 0.03 -8.31
CA LEU A 73 0.51 -0.97 -7.25
C LEU A 73 -0.93 -1.00 -6.74
N GLU A 74 -1.36 -2.17 -6.31
CA GLU A 74 -2.65 -2.37 -5.66
C GLU A 74 -2.46 -2.79 -4.21
N CYS A 75 -3.35 -2.28 -3.34
CA CYS A 75 -3.37 -2.65 -1.94
C CYS A 75 -4.78 -2.91 -1.41
N GLY A 76 -4.85 -3.63 -0.28
CA GLY A 76 -6.09 -3.87 0.43
C GLY A 76 -5.91 -4.65 1.73
N PRO A 77 -6.98 -4.81 2.51
CA PRO A 77 -6.94 -5.58 3.75
C PRO A 77 -6.72 -7.07 3.46
N ASN A 78 -5.89 -7.72 4.28
CA ASN A 78 -5.59 -9.15 4.23
C ASN A 78 -6.27 -9.95 5.38
N ALA A 79 -6.84 -9.28 6.38
CA ALA A 79 -7.32 -9.99 7.57
C ALA A 79 -8.68 -10.67 7.35
N SER A 80 -8.80 -11.91 7.82
CA SER A 80 -10.10 -12.52 8.09
C SER A 80 -10.72 -11.81 9.31
N PRO A 81 -12.02 -11.45 9.30
CA PRO A 81 -12.69 -10.82 10.45
C PRO A 81 -12.52 -11.60 11.76
N PHE A 82 -12.32 -12.92 11.68
CA PHE A 82 -12.14 -13.82 12.83
C PHE A 82 -10.76 -13.76 13.49
N LEU A 83 -9.73 -13.28 12.77
CA LEU A 83 -8.34 -13.24 13.24
C LEU A 83 -7.85 -11.81 13.56
N ALA A 84 -8.71 -10.80 13.42
CA ALA A 84 -8.34 -9.40 13.61
C ALA A 84 -7.63 -9.15 14.96
N LEU A 85 -8.08 -9.81 16.03
CA LEU A 85 -7.47 -9.69 17.37
C LEU A 85 -6.04 -10.29 17.44
N PHE A 86 -5.77 -11.38 16.72
CA PHE A 86 -4.43 -11.99 16.63
C PHE A 86 -3.48 -11.21 15.72
N TYR A 87 -4.00 -10.60 14.65
CA TYR A 87 -3.19 -9.76 13.75
C TYR A 87 -2.71 -8.48 14.41
N ILE A 88 -3.51 -7.90 15.31
CA ILE A 88 -3.17 -6.74 16.11
C ILE A 88 -1.99 -7.02 17.05
N THR A 89 -1.81 -8.26 17.52
CA THR A 89 -0.82 -8.62 18.54
C THR A 89 0.43 -9.34 18.00
N LEU A 90 0.32 -10.22 17.00
CA LEU A 90 1.44 -11.10 16.58
C LEU A 90 1.83 -11.02 15.09
N TRP A 91 0.93 -10.62 14.18
CA TRP A 91 1.18 -10.65 12.71
C TRP A 91 1.00 -9.31 11.99
N LYS A 92 1.37 -8.22 12.65
CA LYS A 92 1.16 -6.84 12.20
C LYS A 92 1.71 -6.52 10.79
N ASN A 93 2.80 -7.17 10.36
CA ASN A 93 3.48 -6.89 9.06
C ASN A 93 2.83 -7.55 7.84
N LYS A 94 1.73 -8.30 8.00
CA LYS A 94 1.00 -8.96 6.90
C LYS A 94 -0.48 -8.55 6.88
N TYR A 95 -0.82 -7.45 7.53
CA TYR A 95 -2.21 -7.00 7.67
C TYR A 95 -2.76 -6.39 6.38
N ILE A 96 -1.91 -5.65 5.66
CA ILE A 96 -2.22 -5.07 4.35
C ILE A 96 -1.47 -5.90 3.30
N TRP A 97 -2.12 -6.31 2.22
CA TRP A 97 -1.41 -6.82 1.06
C TRP A 97 -1.08 -5.68 0.10
N LEU A 98 0.08 -5.77 -0.56
CA LEU A 98 0.57 -4.84 -1.57
C LEU A 98 1.18 -5.65 -2.71
N ARG A 99 0.80 -5.37 -3.96
CA ARG A 99 1.26 -6.10 -5.15
C ARG A 99 1.31 -5.19 -6.38
N GLY A 100 2.12 -5.53 -7.37
CA GLY A 100 2.07 -4.88 -8.69
C GLY A 100 0.73 -5.15 -9.39
N ALA A 101 0.18 -4.13 -10.05
CA ALA A 101 -0.99 -4.31 -10.89
C ALA A 101 -0.59 -5.11 -12.13
N SER A 102 -1.12 -6.32 -12.28
CA SER A 102 -0.95 -7.11 -13.50
C SER A 102 -1.60 -6.37 -14.67
N ALA A 103 -0.85 -6.16 -15.76
CA ALA A 103 -1.45 -5.75 -17.03
C ALA A 103 -2.51 -6.80 -17.40
N THR A 104 -3.77 -6.38 -17.42
CA THR A 104 -4.88 -7.19 -17.94
C THR A 104 -5.06 -6.84 -19.41
#